data_AF-A0A1H5HQZ0-F1
#
_entry.id   AF-A0A1H5HQZ0-F1
#
_cell.length_a   1.000
_cell.length_b   1.000
_cell.length_c   1.000
_cell.angle_alpha   90.00
_cell.angle_beta   90.00
_cell.angle_gamma   90.00
#
_symmetry.space_group_name_H-M   'P 1'
#
loop_
_entity.id
_entity.type
_entity.pdbx_description
1 polymer ?
#
loop_
_entity_poly.entity_id
_entity_poly.type
_entity_poly.pdbx_seq_one_letter_code
_entity_poly.pdbx_strand_id
1 'polypeptide(L)'
;MHVLTDLLAHLPPPAAYGVLALAVLAESILLVGAFVPTLTLLLTAGALARAGHISLPLVIATAAGAVIAGDLLAHRTGRFLGQRLRTGRAARRVPAPLWHRAEALTARHGGRAILLARFIPVVRTLAPHFAGATSLSYRCIAPYSATAACLWATAEAGAGYGAAASLQRIITLGGPALAIAGVITAGGAALWMKKRRRFPPPQDVS
;
A
#
# COMPACT_ATOMS: atom_id res chain seq x y z
N MET A 1 19.69 -16.64 -3.44
CA MET A 1 19.43 -15.21 -3.73
C MET A 1 20.14 -14.68 -4.97
N HIS A 2 20.95 -15.48 -5.67
CA HIS A 2 21.42 -15.14 -7.02
C HIS A 2 20.27 -14.64 -7.91
N VAL A 3 19.14 -15.35 -7.96
CA VAL A 3 18.02 -15.02 -8.84
C VAL A 3 17.44 -13.61 -8.70
N LEU A 4 17.30 -12.99 -7.52
CA LEU A 4 16.61 -11.68 -7.39
C LEU A 4 17.57 -10.50 -7.63
N THR A 5 18.81 -10.61 -7.15
CA THR A 5 19.89 -9.68 -7.48
C THR A 5 20.32 -9.84 -8.93
N ASP A 6 20.36 -11.05 -9.47
CA ASP A 6 20.63 -11.32 -10.89
C ASP A 6 19.46 -10.88 -11.76
N LEU A 7 18.18 -11.07 -11.35
CA LEU A 7 17.03 -10.51 -12.08
C LEU A 7 17.11 -8.99 -12.11
N LEU A 8 17.31 -8.33 -10.98
CA LEU A 8 17.32 -6.87 -10.94
C LEU A 8 18.60 -6.26 -11.54
N ALA A 9 19.72 -7.00 -11.56
CA ALA A 9 20.96 -6.58 -12.22
C ALA A 9 20.97 -6.88 -13.74
N HIS A 10 20.22 -7.89 -14.21
CA HIS A 10 20.07 -8.21 -15.63
C HIS A 10 18.83 -7.57 -16.28
N LEU A 11 17.88 -7.08 -15.47
CA LEU A 11 16.76 -6.30 -15.97
C LEU A 11 17.27 -4.92 -16.37
N PRO A 12 16.93 -4.43 -17.58
CA PRO A 12 17.27 -3.07 -17.96
C PRO A 12 16.63 -2.11 -16.94
N PRO A 13 17.30 -1.01 -16.55
CA PRO A 13 16.82 -0.07 -15.53
C PRO A 13 15.33 0.32 -15.62
N PRO A 14 14.71 0.50 -16.82
CA PRO A 14 13.28 0.73 -16.96
C PRO A 14 12.37 -0.34 -16.34
N ALA A 15 12.77 -1.62 -16.41
CA ALA A 15 11.97 -2.72 -15.88
C ALA A 15 11.97 -2.75 -14.34
N ALA A 16 13.08 -2.35 -13.70
CA ALA A 16 13.15 -2.20 -12.25
C ALA A 16 12.16 -1.13 -11.74
N TYR A 17 12.06 0.00 -12.44
CA TYR A 17 11.07 1.04 -12.15
C TYR A 17 9.63 0.56 -12.38
N GLY A 18 9.39 -0.21 -13.44
CA GLY A 18 8.09 -0.80 -13.72
C GLY A 18 7.61 -1.75 -12.62
N VAL A 19 8.48 -2.66 -12.16
CA VAL A 19 8.19 -3.58 -11.06
C VAL A 19 7.92 -2.81 -9.77
N LEU A 20 8.75 -1.82 -9.44
CA LEU A 20 8.55 -0.96 -8.28
C LEU A 20 7.19 -0.25 -8.33
N ALA A 21 6.86 0.38 -9.47
CA ALA A 21 5.60 1.07 -9.66
C ALA A 21 4.40 0.14 -9.48
N LEU A 22 4.42 -1.03 -10.12
CA LEU A 22 3.34 -2.00 -10.05
C LEU A 22 3.17 -2.57 -8.63
N ALA A 23 4.27 -2.87 -7.94
CA ALA A 23 4.23 -3.39 -6.57
C ALA A 23 3.62 -2.37 -5.60
N VAL A 24 4.08 -1.12 -5.65
CA VAL A 24 3.59 -0.01 -4.81
C VAL A 24 2.12 0.29 -5.11
N LEU A 25 1.75 0.29 -6.40
CA LEU A 25 0.39 0.54 -6.86
C LEU A 25 -0.55 -0.59 -6.39
N ALA A 26 -0.14 -1.84 -6.56
CA ALA A 26 -0.92 -3.02 -6.15
C ALA A 26 -1.16 -3.04 -4.64
N GLU A 27 -0.15 -2.74 -3.82
CA GLU A 27 -0.31 -2.66 -2.36
C GLU A 27 -1.32 -1.57 -1.97
N SER A 28 -1.22 -0.40 -2.62
CA SER A 28 -2.05 0.76 -2.32
C SER A 28 -3.53 0.54 -2.69
N ILE A 29 -3.80 -0.20 -3.77
CA ILE A 29 -5.17 -0.49 -4.25
C ILE A 29 -5.79 -1.66 -3.49
N LEU A 30 -5.07 -2.76 -3.33
CA LEU A 30 -5.68 -4.04 -2.94
C LEU A 30 -5.99 -4.11 -1.43
N LEU A 31 -5.60 -3.12 -0.62
CA LEU A 31 -5.62 -3.19 0.85
C LEU A 31 -4.84 -4.41 1.39
N VAL A 32 -4.08 -5.08 0.53
CA VAL A 32 -3.26 -6.22 0.86
C VAL A 32 -1.91 -5.69 1.33
N GLY A 33 -1.92 -4.94 2.44
CA GLY A 33 -0.71 -4.58 3.18
C GLY A 33 0.03 -5.79 3.76
N ALA A 34 -0.45 -7.02 3.49
CA ALA A 34 0.13 -8.27 3.95
C ALA A 34 1.04 -8.96 2.92
N PHE A 35 0.86 -8.79 1.59
CA PHE A 35 1.53 -9.63 0.58
C PHE A 35 2.76 -9.01 -0.08
N VAL A 36 2.86 -7.68 -0.15
CA VAL A 36 3.98 -7.02 -0.82
C VAL A 36 4.70 -6.15 0.21
N PRO A 37 5.85 -6.59 0.75
CA PRO A 37 6.64 -5.79 1.68
C PRO A 37 7.32 -4.64 0.92
N THR A 38 6.58 -3.57 0.68
CA THR A 38 7.04 -2.40 -0.05
C THR A 38 8.21 -1.70 0.62
N LEU A 39 8.27 -1.76 1.96
CA LEU A 39 9.43 -1.32 2.73
C LEU A 39 10.71 -2.00 2.23
N THR A 40 10.69 -3.32 2.04
CA THR A 40 11.85 -4.05 1.57
C THR A 40 12.21 -3.73 0.12
N LEU A 41 11.21 -3.53 -0.74
CA LEU A 41 11.41 -3.11 -2.13
C LEU A 41 12.09 -1.74 -2.24
N LEU A 42 11.60 -0.73 -1.51
CA LEU A 42 12.16 0.61 -1.53
C LEU A 42 13.54 0.70 -0.90
N LEU A 43 13.77 -0.03 0.20
CA LEU A 43 15.11 -0.14 0.80
C LEU A 43 16.10 -0.77 -0.19
N THR A 44 15.69 -1.84 -0.89
CA THR A 44 16.53 -2.51 -1.90
C THR A 44 16.78 -1.59 -3.09
N ALA A 45 15.77 -0.89 -3.59
CA ALA A 45 15.92 0.07 -4.68
C ALA A 45 16.86 1.24 -4.29
N GLY A 46 16.77 1.73 -3.06
CA GLY A 46 17.71 2.72 -2.52
C GLY A 46 19.15 2.22 -2.49
N ALA A 47 19.36 0.97 -2.07
CA ALA A 47 20.68 0.35 -2.05
C ALA A 47 21.25 0.12 -3.46
N LEU A 48 20.42 -0.34 -4.41
CA LEU A 48 20.79 -0.45 -5.83
C LEU A 48 21.15 0.91 -6.44
N ALA A 49 20.45 1.96 -6.03
CA ALA A 49 20.75 3.31 -6.47
C ALA A 49 22.12 3.80 -5.97
N ARG A 50 22.51 3.41 -4.75
CA ARG A 50 23.87 3.68 -4.24
C ARG A 50 24.95 2.95 -5.03
N ALA A 51 24.67 1.71 -5.45
CA ALA A 51 25.58 0.93 -6.28
C ALA A 51 25.68 1.44 -7.74
N GLY A 52 24.94 2.49 -8.11
CA GLY A 52 24.99 3.10 -9.44
C GLY A 52 24.16 2.39 -10.50
N HIS A 53 23.38 1.37 -10.14
CA HIS A 53 22.56 0.62 -11.11
C HIS A 53 21.30 1.37 -11.53
N ILE A 54 20.72 2.19 -10.64
CA ILE A 54 19.51 2.97 -10.88
C ILE A 54 19.62 4.36 -10.25
N SER A 55 18.87 5.33 -10.77
CA SER A 55 18.82 6.70 -10.21
C SER A 55 17.89 6.79 -8.99
N LEU A 56 18.41 7.27 -7.86
CA LEU A 56 17.64 7.50 -6.63
C LEU A 56 16.48 8.51 -6.83
N PRO A 57 16.68 9.68 -7.48
CA PRO A 57 15.58 10.57 -7.82
C PRO A 57 14.45 9.89 -8.60
N LEU A 58 14.79 9.02 -9.55
CA LEU A 58 13.79 8.27 -10.33
C LEU A 58 13.07 7.21 -9.48
N VAL A 59 13.75 6.56 -8.54
CA VAL A 59 13.12 5.64 -7.58
C VAL A 59 12.07 6.39 -6.76
N ILE A 60 12.44 7.55 -6.20
CA ILE A 60 11.55 8.38 -5.38
C ILE A 60 10.36 8.86 -6.21
N ALA A 61 10.60 9.40 -7.40
CA ALA A 61 9.54 9.90 -8.29
C ALA A 61 8.58 8.77 -8.70
N THR A 62 9.11 7.60 -9.06
CA THR A 62 8.31 6.43 -9.46
C THR A 62 7.44 5.94 -8.30
N ALA A 63 8.01 5.79 -7.11
CA ALA A 63 7.27 5.34 -5.93
C ALA A 63 6.21 6.36 -5.51
N ALA A 64 6.55 7.65 -5.47
CA ALA A 64 5.61 8.72 -5.15
C ALA A 64 4.47 8.79 -6.18
N GLY A 65 4.77 8.67 -7.47
CA GLY A 65 3.77 8.65 -8.54
C GLY A 65 2.83 7.44 -8.44
N ALA A 66 3.38 6.24 -8.22
CA ALA A 66 2.60 5.02 -8.03
C ALA A 66 1.67 5.11 -6.82
N VAL A 67 2.16 5.68 -5.72
CA VAL A 67 1.36 5.98 -4.54
C VAL A 67 0.21 6.93 -4.84
N ILE A 68 0.48 8.07 -5.48
CA ILE A 68 -0.54 9.10 -5.73
C ILE A 68 -1.64 8.52 -6.63
N ALA A 69 -1.25 7.74 -7.65
CA ALA A 69 -2.17 7.01 -8.51
C ALA A 69 -2.99 5.98 -7.72
N GLY A 70 -2.35 5.22 -6.81
CA GLY A 70 -3.00 4.28 -5.92
C GLY A 70 -4.01 4.96 -5.00
N ASP A 71 -3.64 6.05 -4.35
CA ASP A 71 -4.49 6.84 -3.46
C ASP A 71 -5.70 7.41 -4.21
N LEU A 72 -5.52 7.84 -5.47
CA LEU A 72 -6.61 8.29 -6.33
C LEU A 72 -7.59 7.15 -6.65
N LEU A 73 -7.08 5.98 -7.00
CA LEU A 73 -7.91 4.80 -7.30
C LEU A 73 -8.66 4.32 -6.05
N ALA A 74 -7.97 4.24 -4.91
CA ALA A 74 -8.53 3.93 -3.61
C ALA A 74 -9.62 4.93 -3.18
N HIS A 75 -9.42 6.22 -3.44
CA HIS A 75 -10.44 7.24 -3.19
C HIS A 75 -11.67 7.06 -4.07
N ARG A 76 -11.48 6.75 -5.36
CA ARG A 76 -12.59 6.49 -6.29
C ARG A 76 -13.37 5.23 -5.93
N THR A 77 -12.69 4.13 -5.61
CA THR A 77 -13.34 2.89 -5.16
C THR A 77 -14.11 3.14 -3.86
N GLY A 78 -13.48 3.84 -2.90
CA GLY A 78 -14.12 4.26 -1.66
C GLY A 78 -15.39 5.09 -1.88
N ARG A 79 -15.34 6.07 -2.80
CA ARG A 79 -16.49 6.90 -3.17
C ARG A 79 -17.62 6.09 -3.79
N PHE A 80 -17.29 5.20 -4.72
CA PHE A 80 -18.28 4.34 -5.38
C PHE A 80 -18.96 3.39 -4.39
N LEU A 81 -18.18 2.73 -3.53
CA LEU A 81 -18.71 1.85 -2.48
C LEU A 81 -19.53 2.65 -1.45
N GLY A 82 -19.04 3.82 -1.01
CA GLY A 82 -19.74 4.69 -0.06
C GLY A 82 -21.08 5.18 -0.61
N GLN A 83 -21.14 5.58 -1.89
CA GLN A 83 -22.38 5.99 -2.53
C GLN A 83 -23.37 4.82 -2.62
N ARG A 84 -22.92 3.61 -3.03
CA ARG A 84 -23.77 2.41 -3.04
C ARG A 84 -24.27 2.01 -1.66
N LEU A 85 -23.47 2.20 -0.61
CA LEU A 85 -23.88 1.98 0.77
C LEU A 85 -24.89 3.03 1.23
N ARG A 86 -24.84 4.27 0.74
CA ARG A 86 -25.82 5.32 1.07
C ARG A 86 -27.15 5.19 0.32
N THR A 87 -27.13 4.75 -0.94
CA THR A 87 -28.32 4.75 -1.83
C THR A 87 -28.95 3.38 -2.06
N GLY A 88 -28.23 2.28 -1.76
CA GLY A 88 -28.71 0.92 -1.99
C GLY A 88 -29.48 0.30 -0.82
N ARG A 89 -30.01 -0.92 -1.00
CA ARG A 89 -30.67 -1.72 0.06
C ARG A 89 -29.80 -1.96 1.30
N ALA A 90 -28.47 -1.83 1.17
CA ALA A 90 -27.51 -1.92 2.26
C ALA A 90 -27.40 -0.66 3.13
N ALA A 91 -28.06 0.46 2.78
CA ALA A 91 -28.09 1.68 3.57
C ALA A 91 -28.62 1.50 4.98
N ARG A 92 -29.49 0.49 5.19
CA ARG A 92 -29.95 0.10 6.52
C ARG A 92 -28.88 -0.52 7.41
N ARG A 93 -27.70 -0.89 6.88
CA ARG A 93 -26.62 -1.53 7.64
C ARG A 93 -25.63 -0.55 8.28
N VAL A 94 -25.60 0.71 7.86
CA VAL A 94 -24.68 1.72 8.42
C VAL A 94 -25.49 2.82 9.12
N PRO A 95 -25.44 2.92 10.46
CA PRO A 95 -26.17 3.93 11.22
C PRO A 95 -25.83 5.37 10.79
N ALA A 96 -26.85 6.23 10.65
CA ALA A 96 -26.68 7.67 10.42
C ALA A 96 -25.66 8.39 11.34
N PRO A 97 -25.57 8.10 12.66
CA PRO A 97 -24.57 8.75 13.52
C PRO A 97 -23.11 8.42 13.16
N LEU A 98 -22.83 7.26 12.53
CA LEU A 98 -21.49 6.94 12.04
C LEU A 98 -21.10 7.83 10.86
N TRP A 99 -22.03 8.14 9.97
CA TRP A 99 -21.80 9.05 8.84
C TRP A 99 -21.53 10.48 9.30
N HIS A 100 -22.32 11.00 10.24
CA HIS A 100 -22.09 12.34 10.79
C HIS A 100 -20.75 12.45 11.53
N ARG A 101 -20.33 11.41 12.26
CA ARG A 101 -19.00 11.39 12.88
C ARG A 101 -17.89 11.37 11.82
N ALA A 102 -18.05 10.60 10.76
CA ALA A 102 -17.08 10.55 9.66
C ALA A 102 -16.99 11.90 8.94
N GLU A 103 -18.12 12.55 8.62
CA GLU A 103 -18.16 13.89 8.03
C GLU A 103 -17.55 14.95 8.96
N ALA A 104 -17.85 14.93 10.25
CA ALA A 104 -17.28 15.85 11.23
C ALA A 104 -15.76 15.66 11.42
N LEU A 105 -15.29 14.41 11.46
CA LEU A 105 -13.84 14.09 11.50
C LEU A 105 -13.13 14.58 10.24
N THR A 106 -13.76 14.39 9.08
CA THR A 106 -13.22 14.83 7.80
C THR A 106 -13.24 16.35 7.68
N ALA A 107 -14.26 17.04 8.21
CA ALA A 107 -14.32 18.50 8.27
C ALA A 107 -13.25 19.09 9.20
N ARG A 108 -12.98 18.43 10.34
CA ARG A 108 -12.00 18.89 11.34
C ARG A 108 -10.56 18.61 10.95
N HIS A 109 -10.25 17.45 10.38
CA HIS A 109 -8.87 17.01 10.12
C HIS A 109 -8.52 16.92 8.63
N GLY A 110 -9.52 16.93 7.74
CA GLY A 110 -9.37 17.06 6.29
C GLY A 110 -8.22 16.25 5.69
N GLY A 111 -7.44 16.88 4.82
CA GLY A 111 -6.26 16.27 4.22
C GLY A 111 -5.08 16.09 5.19
N ARG A 112 -5.03 16.78 6.34
CA ARG A 112 -3.98 16.57 7.35
C ARG A 112 -4.03 15.15 7.94
N ALA A 113 -5.24 14.60 8.08
CA ALA A 113 -5.42 13.20 8.49
C ALA A 113 -4.78 12.22 7.49
N ILE A 114 -4.84 12.50 6.18
CA ILE A 114 -4.21 11.65 5.14
C ILE A 114 -2.69 11.67 5.27
N LEU A 115 -2.11 12.85 5.53
CA LEU A 115 -0.67 12.99 5.74
C LEU A 115 -0.20 12.15 6.93
N LEU A 116 -0.88 12.26 8.08
CA LEU A 116 -0.53 11.51 9.30
C LEU A 116 -0.82 10.01 9.18
N ALA A 117 -1.95 9.65 8.58
CA ALA A 117 -2.35 8.26 8.35
C ALA A 117 -1.29 7.49 7.55
N ARG A 118 -0.51 8.17 6.70
CA ARG A 118 0.46 7.52 5.83
C ARG A 118 1.58 6.80 6.58
N PHE A 119 1.91 7.26 7.78
CA PHE A 119 2.95 6.67 8.63
C PHE A 119 2.47 5.48 9.45
N ILE A 120 1.17 5.17 9.40
CA ILE A 120 0.58 4.02 10.09
C ILE A 120 0.26 2.95 9.03
N PRO A 121 0.97 1.81 8.98
CA PRO A 121 0.90 0.86 7.86
C PRO A 121 -0.49 0.35 7.49
N VAL A 122 -1.37 0.15 8.47
CA VAL A 122 -2.75 -0.30 8.24
C VAL A 122 -3.66 0.86 7.84
N VAL A 123 -3.45 2.04 8.43
CA VAL A 123 -4.32 3.19 8.20
C VAL A 123 -4.01 3.85 6.87
N ARG A 124 -2.75 3.83 6.39
CA ARG A 124 -2.33 4.46 5.14
C ARG A 124 -3.08 3.96 3.91
N THR A 125 -3.39 2.66 3.87
CA THR A 125 -4.09 2.04 2.73
C THR A 125 -5.60 2.27 2.82
N LEU A 126 -6.13 2.37 4.05
CA LEU A 126 -7.55 2.57 4.32
C LEU A 126 -7.98 4.05 4.24
N ALA A 127 -7.09 4.98 4.56
CA ALA A 127 -7.44 6.41 4.67
C ALA A 127 -7.96 7.01 3.36
N PRO A 128 -7.38 6.75 2.17
CA PRO A 128 -7.93 7.23 0.90
C PRO A 128 -9.30 6.62 0.60
N HIS A 129 -9.50 5.34 0.92
CA HIS A 129 -10.80 4.66 0.77
C HIS A 129 -11.89 5.30 1.64
N PHE A 130 -11.58 5.55 2.92
CA PHE A 130 -12.50 6.22 3.83
C PHE A 130 -12.81 7.66 3.41
N ALA A 131 -11.80 8.43 2.99
CA ALA A 131 -11.98 9.77 2.46
C ALA A 131 -12.85 9.79 1.19
N GLY A 132 -12.75 8.74 0.36
CA GLY A 132 -13.65 8.52 -0.77
C GLY A 132 -15.09 8.31 -0.31
N ALA A 133 -15.29 7.41 0.66
CA ALA A 133 -16.60 7.02 1.17
C ALA A 133 -17.37 8.18 1.83
N THR A 134 -16.67 9.14 2.45
CA THR A 134 -17.27 10.35 3.05
C THR A 134 -17.59 11.45 2.04
N SER A 135 -17.47 11.18 0.73
CA SER A 135 -17.69 12.13 -0.36
C SER A 135 -16.74 13.33 -0.38
N LEU A 136 -15.61 13.26 0.35
CA LEU A 136 -14.59 14.30 0.30
C LEU A 136 -14.04 14.43 -1.13
N SER A 137 -13.79 15.65 -1.58
CA SER A 137 -13.16 15.87 -2.88
C SER A 137 -11.69 15.44 -2.86
N TYR A 138 -11.25 14.67 -3.87
CA TYR A 138 -9.84 14.30 -3.99
C TYR A 138 -8.92 15.53 -4.03
N ARG A 139 -9.40 16.66 -4.59
CA ARG A 139 -8.64 17.92 -4.65
C ARG A 139 -8.21 18.44 -3.27
N CYS A 140 -8.99 18.16 -2.23
CA CYS A 140 -8.67 18.58 -0.86
C CYS A 140 -7.59 17.71 -0.20
N ILE A 141 -7.44 16.45 -0.64
CA ILE A 141 -6.47 15.50 -0.09
C ILE A 141 -5.24 15.31 -0.96
N ALA A 142 -5.33 15.58 -2.27
CA ALA A 142 -4.26 15.44 -3.24
C ALA A 142 -2.94 16.10 -2.80
N PRO A 143 -2.90 17.38 -2.33
CA PRO A 143 -1.64 17.98 -1.92
C PRO A 143 -1.04 17.27 -0.69
N TYR A 144 -1.88 16.82 0.24
CA TYR A 144 -1.41 16.09 1.43
C TYR A 144 -0.93 14.68 1.09
N SER A 145 -1.66 13.97 0.22
CA SER A 145 -1.26 12.65 -0.29
C SER A 145 0.05 12.75 -1.06
N ALA A 146 0.22 13.74 -1.94
CA ALA A 146 1.46 13.96 -2.68
C ALA A 146 2.64 14.26 -1.75
N THR A 147 2.48 15.18 -0.79
CA THR A 147 3.53 15.49 0.19
C THR A 147 3.89 14.27 1.02
N ALA A 148 2.89 13.51 1.48
CA ALA A 148 3.11 12.30 2.24
C ALA A 148 3.83 11.22 1.41
N ALA A 149 3.45 11.07 0.14
CA ALA A 149 4.04 10.13 -0.80
C ALA A 149 5.53 10.44 -1.04
N CYS A 150 5.86 11.70 -1.32
CA CYS A 150 7.22 12.15 -1.53
C CYS A 150 8.08 11.97 -0.27
N LEU A 151 7.57 12.38 0.90
CA LEU A 151 8.29 12.26 2.17
C LEU A 151 8.57 10.80 2.52
N TRP A 152 7.56 9.94 2.36
CA TRP A 152 7.68 8.50 2.61
C TRP A 152 8.65 7.82 1.63
N ALA A 153 8.52 8.09 0.33
CA ALA A 153 9.40 7.51 -0.69
C ALA A 153 10.86 7.97 -0.50
N THR A 154 11.06 9.24 -0.15
CA THR A 154 12.40 9.78 0.15
C THR A 154 12.98 9.15 1.42
N ALA A 155 12.18 8.97 2.47
CA ALA A 155 12.62 8.37 3.71
C ALA A 155 13.04 6.91 3.52
N GLU A 156 12.21 6.08 2.87
CA GLU A 156 12.52 4.66 2.69
C GLU A 156 13.64 4.43 1.66
N ALA A 157 13.58 5.07 0.49
CA ALA A 157 14.64 4.93 -0.51
C ALA A 157 15.96 5.55 -0.02
N GLY A 158 15.89 6.69 0.66
CA GLY A 158 17.05 7.35 1.28
C GLY A 158 17.66 6.51 2.40
N ALA A 159 16.83 5.87 3.24
CA ALA A 159 17.31 4.93 4.26
C ALA A 159 18.03 3.74 3.61
N GLY A 160 17.48 3.17 2.53
CA GLY A 160 18.14 2.11 1.75
C GLY A 160 19.48 2.56 1.15
N TYR A 161 19.51 3.77 0.58
CA TYR A 161 20.70 4.37 -0.02
C TYR A 161 21.80 4.70 1.02
N GLY A 162 21.41 5.13 2.21
CA GLY A 162 22.33 5.42 3.33
C GLY A 162 22.83 4.15 4.00
N ALA A 163 21.92 3.22 4.29
CA ALA A 163 22.22 1.95 4.93
C ALA A 163 22.92 0.96 4.00
N ALA A 164 23.03 1.23 2.69
CA ALA A 164 23.72 0.41 1.70
C ALA A 164 25.10 -0.09 2.16
N ALA A 165 25.87 0.76 2.86
CA ALA A 165 27.18 0.41 3.43
C ALA A 165 27.11 -0.63 4.57
N SER A 166 25.99 -0.70 5.29
CA SER A 166 25.71 -1.69 6.34
C SER A 166 24.86 -2.87 5.82
N LEU A 167 24.24 -2.74 4.65
CA LEU A 167 23.30 -3.72 4.08
C LEU A 167 23.97 -5.05 3.74
N GLN A 168 25.28 -5.11 3.45
CA GLN A 168 25.97 -6.40 3.27
C GLN A 168 25.80 -7.33 4.50
N ARG A 169 25.64 -6.78 5.71
CA ARG A 169 25.35 -7.55 6.94
C ARG A 169 23.88 -7.87 7.15
N ILE A 170 22.96 -7.12 6.56
CA ILE A 170 21.51 -7.34 6.68
C ILE A 170 21.01 -8.28 5.57
N ILE A 171 21.60 -8.23 4.38
CA ILE A 171 21.23 -9.06 3.21
C ILE A 171 21.52 -10.55 3.45
N THR A 172 22.57 -10.88 4.23
CA THR A 172 22.88 -12.25 4.65
C THR A 172 21.81 -12.84 5.58
N LEU A 173 21.08 -12.02 6.33
CA LEU A 173 19.97 -12.41 7.22
C LEU A 173 18.58 -12.16 6.60
N GLY A 174 18.47 -11.29 5.59
CA GLY A 174 17.20 -10.82 5.00
C GLY A 174 16.60 -11.74 3.95
N GLY A 175 17.42 -12.53 3.25
CA GLY A 175 16.94 -13.55 2.30
C GLY A 175 16.03 -14.61 2.93
N PRO A 176 16.42 -15.20 4.08
CA PRO A 176 15.55 -16.07 4.86
C PRO A 176 14.27 -15.39 5.35
N ALA A 177 14.34 -14.12 5.77
CA ALA A 177 13.18 -13.37 6.27
C ALA A 177 12.11 -13.13 5.18
N LEU A 178 12.52 -12.88 3.93
CA LEU A 178 11.62 -12.74 2.78
C LEU A 178 10.99 -14.08 2.37
N ALA A 179 11.75 -15.18 2.42
CA ALA A 179 11.22 -16.52 2.16
C ALA A 179 10.21 -16.94 3.25
N ILE A 180 10.53 -16.67 4.51
CA ILE A 180 9.64 -16.94 5.65
C ILE A 180 8.38 -16.08 5.57
N ALA A 181 8.51 -14.80 5.24
CA ALA A 181 7.37 -13.92 5.03
C ALA A 181 6.45 -14.43 3.91
N GLY A 182 7.03 -14.87 2.78
CA GLY A 182 6.30 -15.46 1.66
C GLY A 182 5.59 -16.77 2.01
N VAL A 183 6.22 -17.64 2.80
CA VAL A 183 5.61 -18.89 3.29
C VAL A 183 4.48 -18.62 4.29
N ILE A 184 4.64 -17.63 5.17
CA ILE A 184 3.60 -17.24 6.13
C ILE A 184 2.41 -16.61 5.41
N THR A 185 2.64 -15.80 4.38
CA THR A 185 1.54 -15.22 3.58
C THR A 185 0.82 -16.27 2.74
N ALA A 186 1.56 -17.14 2.05
CA ALA A 186 0.97 -18.24 1.28
C ALA A 186 0.22 -19.23 2.17
N GLY A 187 0.79 -19.58 3.33
CA GLY A 187 0.17 -20.43 4.33
C GLY A 187 -1.07 -19.81 4.95
N GLY A 188 -1.01 -18.52 5.31
CA GLY A 188 -2.16 -17.77 5.84
C GLY A 188 -3.31 -17.67 4.84
N ALA A 189 -3.01 -17.39 3.57
CA ALA A 189 -4.00 -17.35 2.49
C ALA A 189 -4.62 -18.73 2.23
N ALA A 190 -3.80 -19.79 2.21
CA ALA A 190 -4.28 -21.16 2.04
C ALA A 190 -5.18 -21.60 3.20
N LEU A 191 -4.81 -21.29 4.45
CA LEU A 191 -5.61 -21.60 5.63
C LEU A 191 -6.93 -20.83 5.65
N TRP A 192 -6.92 -19.56 5.24
CA TRP A 192 -8.14 -18.75 5.15
C TRP A 192 -9.09 -19.25 4.05
N MET A 193 -8.56 -19.65 2.89
CA MET A 193 -9.34 -20.28 1.82
C MET A 193 -9.90 -21.65 2.23
N LYS A 194 -9.13 -22.45 2.97
CA LYS A 194 -9.57 -23.76 3.50
C LYS A 194 -10.63 -23.61 4.59
N LYS A 195 -10.54 -22.57 5.42
CA LYS A 195 -11.54 -22.24 6.45
C LYS A 195 -12.86 -21.75 5.84
N ARG A 196 -12.81 -21.02 4.71
CA ARG A 196 -14.03 -20.59 3.98
C ARG A 196 -14.77 -21.72 3.25
N ARG A 197 -14.10 -22.83 2.91
CA ARG A 197 -14.74 -24.01 2.31
C ARG A 197 -15.41 -24.96 3.34
N ARG A 198 -15.29 -24.68 4.64
CA ARG A 198 -15.82 -25.53 5.72
C ARG A 198 -17.14 -25.06 6.34
N PHE A 199 -17.77 -24.00 5.83
CA PHE A 199 -19.15 -23.66 6.21
C PHE A 199 -20.11 -24.45 5.31
N PRO A 200 -20.87 -25.43 5.84
CA PRO A 200 -21.90 -26.12 5.08
C PRO A 200 -23.01 -25.13 4.67
N PRO A 201 -23.70 -25.34 3.54
CA PRO A 201 -24.90 -24.57 3.23
C PRO A 201 -25.91 -24.73 4.37
N PRO A 202 -26.71 -23.70 4.70
CA PRO A 202 -27.76 -23.83 5.72
C PRO A 202 -28.68 -24.98 5.33
N GLN A 203 -28.87 -25.94 6.24
CA GLN A 203 -29.93 -26.92 6.08
C GLN A 203 -31.25 -26.21 6.36
N ASP A 204 -32.10 -26.12 5.34
CA ASP A 204 -33.47 -25.64 5.49
C ASP A 204 -34.19 -26.56 6.48
N VAL A 205 -34.63 -25.98 7.59
CA VAL A 205 -35.47 -26.64 8.59
C VAL A 205 -36.91 -26.52 8.10
N SER A 206 -37.48 -27.63 7.65
CA SER A 206 -38.93 -27.84 7.51
C SER A 206 -39.49 -28.42 8.79
#